data_AF-A0A661GYX3-F1
#
_entry.id   AF-A0A661GYX3-F1
#
_cell.length_a   1.000
_cell.length_b   1.000
_cell.length_c   1.000
_cell.angle_alpha   90.00
_cell.angle_beta   90.00
_cell.angle_gamma   90.00
#
_symmetry.space_group_name_H-M   'P 1'
#
loop_
_entity.id
_entity.type
_entity.pdbx_description
1 polymer ?
#
loop_
_entity_poly.entity_id
_entity_poly.type
_entity_poly.pdbx_seq_one_letter_code
_entity_poly.pdbx_strand_id
1 'polypeptide(L)'
;MHDELQGKVGVFDFDEFANYLLEQGLEASPSELHGFLCGLLSGGAAAEPEVALDALDQSLGLVLHGELADHTMQLYTVTAAALEDEEFDFHPLLPDDDDDIAQRTAALAAWSRGFLAGFAHITAGVEVVPATLSEDSSEILKDFAAIAQAAVDEDETEDEDKAEDSYMELVEYLRFAVLNVYMDAGAPVQDH
;
A
#
# COMPACT_ATOMS: atom_id res chain seq x y z
N MET A 1 1.58 -35.71 10.18
CA MET A 1 1.16 -35.15 8.88
C MET A 1 0.29 -33.93 9.14
N HIS A 2 0.83 -32.98 9.91
CA HIS A 2 0.18 -31.74 10.33
C HIS A 2 1.30 -30.86 10.86
N ASP A 3 2.24 -30.44 9.99
CA ASP A 3 3.15 -29.32 10.29
C ASP A 3 4.06 -28.90 9.10
N GLU A 4 3.52 -28.78 7.88
CA GLU A 4 4.32 -28.27 6.74
C GLU A 4 3.61 -27.11 6.01
N LEU A 5 2.55 -26.55 6.59
CA LEU A 5 1.75 -25.48 5.97
C LEU A 5 1.71 -24.17 6.76
N GLN A 6 2.42 -24.07 7.90
CA GLN A 6 2.59 -22.82 8.66
C GLN A 6 3.88 -22.06 8.28
N GLY A 7 4.39 -22.25 7.06
CA GLY A 7 5.79 -21.98 6.73
C GLY A 7 6.10 -20.89 5.71
N LYS A 8 5.12 -20.17 5.12
CA LYS A 8 5.38 -19.02 4.24
C LYS A 8 4.16 -18.08 4.19
N VAL A 9 3.94 -17.30 5.25
CA VAL A 9 3.54 -15.90 4.99
C VAL A 9 4.71 -15.34 4.20
N GLY A 10 4.49 -14.96 2.95
CA GLY A 10 5.58 -14.45 2.12
C GLY A 10 6.14 -13.21 2.79
N VAL A 11 7.30 -13.32 3.44
CA VAL A 11 8.09 -12.16 3.82
C VAL A 11 8.56 -11.59 2.50
N PHE A 12 7.90 -10.55 2.03
CA PHE A 12 8.32 -9.82 0.84
C PHE A 12 9.37 -8.83 1.28
N ASP A 13 10.55 -9.00 0.72
CA ASP A 13 11.70 -8.16 0.97
C ASP A 13 11.68 -6.95 0.04
N PHE A 14 11.84 -5.75 0.60
CA PHE A 14 11.79 -4.51 -0.16
C PHE A 14 12.89 -4.46 -1.24
N ASP A 15 14.11 -4.86 -0.87
CA ASP A 15 15.27 -4.83 -1.77
C ASP A 15 15.14 -5.86 -2.89
N GLU A 16 14.62 -7.06 -2.59
CA GLU A 16 14.33 -8.07 -3.61
C GLU A 16 13.33 -7.54 -4.64
N PHE A 17 12.24 -6.91 -4.21
CA PHE A 17 11.28 -6.29 -5.11
C PHE A 17 11.89 -5.13 -5.92
N ALA A 18 12.71 -4.30 -5.28
CA ALA A 18 13.43 -3.22 -5.96
C ALA A 18 14.35 -3.75 -7.06
N ASN A 19 15.02 -4.87 -6.80
CA ASN A 19 15.87 -5.54 -7.79
C ASN A 19 15.06 -6.05 -8.99
N TYR A 20 13.91 -6.71 -8.76
CA TYR A 20 13.05 -7.16 -9.87
C TYR A 20 12.54 -6.00 -10.74
N LEU A 21 12.19 -4.86 -10.12
CA LEU A 21 11.79 -3.64 -10.85
C LEU A 21 12.96 -3.11 -11.70
N LEU A 22 14.15 -3.01 -11.10
CA LEU A 22 15.36 -2.54 -11.77
C LEU A 22 15.76 -3.43 -12.95
N GLU A 23 15.64 -4.75 -12.82
CA GLU A 23 15.93 -5.71 -13.89
C GLU A 23 15.06 -5.51 -15.14
N GLN A 24 13.84 -4.97 -14.97
CA GLN A 24 12.96 -4.58 -16.07
C GLN A 24 13.15 -3.14 -16.55
N GLY A 25 14.08 -2.41 -15.93
CA GLY A 25 14.34 -1.00 -16.23
C GLY A 25 13.23 -0.06 -15.76
N LEU A 26 12.49 -0.45 -14.72
CA LEU A 26 11.44 0.36 -14.12
C LEU A 26 12.01 1.20 -12.98
N GLU A 27 11.66 2.48 -12.93
CA GLU A 27 12.07 3.42 -11.87
C GLU A 27 11.02 3.54 -10.75
N ALA A 28 10.05 2.61 -10.71
CA ALA A 28 8.98 2.63 -9.71
C ALA A 28 9.50 2.17 -8.33
N SER A 29 8.90 2.71 -7.27
CA SER A 29 9.19 2.29 -5.89
C SER A 29 8.38 1.02 -5.55
N PRO A 30 8.98 0.00 -4.88
CA PRO A 30 8.22 -1.11 -4.31
C PRO A 30 7.10 -0.64 -3.37
N SER A 31 7.35 0.43 -2.60
CA SER A 31 6.36 1.00 -1.70
C SER A 31 5.19 1.63 -2.46
N GLU A 32 5.43 2.35 -3.54
CA GLU A 32 4.36 2.91 -4.39
C GLU A 32 3.52 1.79 -5.02
N LEU A 33 4.17 0.74 -5.52
CA LEU A 33 3.48 -0.42 -6.08
C LEU A 33 2.61 -1.09 -5.01
N HIS A 34 3.14 -1.40 -3.83
CA HIS A 34 2.37 -2.02 -2.76
C HIS A 34 1.25 -1.12 -2.25
N GLY A 35 1.50 0.19 -2.14
CA GLY A 35 0.48 1.19 -1.84
C GLY A 35 -0.67 1.10 -2.84
N PHE A 36 -0.36 1.09 -4.14
CA PHE A 36 -1.36 0.95 -5.21
C PHE A 36 -2.20 -0.31 -5.06
N LEU A 37 -1.57 -1.46 -4.80
CA LEU A 37 -2.26 -2.72 -4.53
C LEU A 37 -3.22 -2.62 -3.34
N CYS A 38 -2.78 -2.03 -2.24
CA CYS A 38 -3.62 -1.79 -1.07
C CYS A 38 -4.79 -0.86 -1.40
N GLY A 39 -4.54 0.19 -2.19
CA GLY A 39 -5.57 1.12 -2.64
C GLY A 39 -6.66 0.44 -3.48
N LEU A 40 -6.30 -0.49 -4.38
CA LEU A 40 -7.27 -1.27 -5.13
C LEU A 40 -8.19 -2.07 -4.19
N LEU A 41 -7.60 -2.81 -3.25
CA LEU A 41 -8.33 -3.65 -2.28
C LEU A 41 -9.24 -2.79 -1.40
N SER A 42 -8.72 -1.70 -0.84
CA SER A 42 -9.48 -0.74 -0.06
C SER A 42 -10.55 0.00 -0.88
N GLY A 43 -10.40 0.08 -2.20
CA GLY A 43 -11.43 0.58 -3.12
C GLY A 43 -12.54 -0.43 -3.42
N GLY A 44 -12.41 -1.68 -2.97
CA GLY A 44 -13.36 -2.77 -3.22
C GLY A 44 -13.07 -3.60 -4.48
N ALA A 45 -11.83 -3.57 -5.00
CA ALA A 45 -11.42 -4.48 -6.06
C ALA A 45 -11.53 -5.95 -5.60
N ALA A 46 -11.79 -6.85 -6.54
CA ALA A 46 -11.72 -8.28 -6.25
C ALA A 46 -10.27 -8.69 -5.95
N ALA A 47 -10.07 -9.54 -4.93
CA ALA A 47 -8.79 -10.13 -4.57
C ALA A 47 -8.33 -11.23 -5.56
N GLU A 48 -8.48 -10.99 -6.85
CA GLU A 48 -7.99 -11.85 -7.94
C GLU A 48 -6.63 -11.31 -8.42
N PRO A 49 -5.56 -12.12 -8.46
CA PRO A 49 -4.20 -11.63 -8.75
C PRO A 49 -4.07 -10.89 -10.09
N GLU A 50 -4.83 -11.30 -11.10
CA GLU A 50 -4.80 -10.68 -12.43
C GLU A 50 -5.29 -9.22 -12.41
N VAL A 51 -6.17 -8.85 -11.48
CA VAL A 51 -6.66 -7.47 -11.31
C VAL A 51 -5.51 -6.51 -11.01
N ALA A 52 -4.53 -6.96 -10.23
CA ALA A 52 -3.37 -6.14 -9.88
C ALA A 52 -2.56 -5.73 -11.10
N LEU A 53 -2.23 -6.68 -11.98
CA LEU A 53 -1.40 -6.43 -13.16
C LEU A 53 -2.12 -5.52 -14.16
N ASP A 54 -3.40 -5.79 -14.41
CA ASP A 54 -4.23 -4.99 -15.32
C ASP A 54 -4.35 -3.54 -14.84
N ALA A 55 -4.55 -3.33 -13.53
CA ALA A 55 -4.68 -2.00 -12.95
C ALA A 55 -3.34 -1.23 -12.95
N LEU A 56 -2.22 -1.92 -12.69
CA LEU A 56 -0.87 -1.32 -12.73
C LEU A 56 -0.50 -0.85 -14.14
N ASP A 57 -0.81 -1.62 -15.17
CA ASP A 57 -0.65 -1.20 -16.57
C ASP A 57 -1.53 0.02 -16.87
N GLN A 58 -2.83 -0.07 -16.58
CA GLN A 58 -3.78 1.00 -16.93
C GLN A 58 -3.55 2.32 -16.20
N SER A 59 -3.17 2.26 -14.92
CA SER A 59 -3.05 3.46 -14.07
C SER A 59 -1.64 4.03 -14.04
N LEU A 60 -0.62 3.19 -14.02
CA LEU A 60 0.78 3.60 -13.85
C LEU A 60 1.66 3.31 -15.07
N GLY A 61 1.12 2.64 -16.11
CA GLY A 61 1.90 2.23 -17.29
C GLY A 61 2.92 1.12 -16.98
N LEU A 62 2.74 0.40 -15.86
CA LEU A 62 3.65 -0.62 -15.39
C LEU A 62 3.28 -1.99 -15.97
N VAL A 63 3.87 -2.33 -17.11
CA VAL A 63 3.69 -3.64 -17.75
C VAL A 63 4.71 -4.63 -17.16
N LEU A 64 4.31 -5.30 -16.08
CA LEU A 64 5.16 -6.27 -15.39
C LEU A 64 5.11 -7.64 -16.09
N HIS A 65 6.24 -8.33 -16.15
CA HIS A 65 6.31 -9.67 -16.74
C HIS A 65 7.27 -10.61 -16.00
N GLY A 66 7.19 -11.92 -16.28
CA GLY A 66 8.09 -12.91 -15.68
C GLY A 66 8.02 -12.93 -14.15
N GLU A 67 9.16 -13.06 -13.49
CA GLU A 67 9.21 -13.21 -12.02
C GLU A 67 8.60 -12.02 -11.28
N LEU A 68 8.78 -10.78 -11.76
CA LEU A 68 8.16 -9.61 -11.14
C LEU A 68 6.62 -9.68 -11.17
N ALA A 69 6.03 -10.10 -12.28
CA ALA A 69 4.58 -10.25 -12.38
C ALA A 69 4.08 -11.32 -11.40
N ASP A 70 4.77 -12.46 -11.32
CA ASP A 70 4.43 -13.55 -10.40
C ASP A 70 4.51 -13.09 -8.93
N HIS A 71 5.57 -12.37 -8.56
CA HIS A 71 5.72 -11.82 -7.20
C HIS A 71 4.70 -10.73 -6.90
N THR A 72 4.37 -9.85 -7.85
CA THR A 72 3.32 -8.83 -7.66
C THR A 72 1.94 -9.47 -7.45
N MET A 73 1.60 -10.51 -8.22
CA MET A 73 0.37 -11.29 -8.04
C MET A 73 0.33 -11.97 -6.66
N GLN A 74 1.45 -12.52 -6.21
CA GLN A 74 1.55 -13.13 -4.90
C GLN A 74 1.43 -12.08 -3.79
N LEU A 75 2.09 -10.92 -3.94
CA LEU A 75 2.01 -9.80 -3.01
C LEU A 75 0.55 -9.34 -2.87
N TYR A 76 -0.16 -9.14 -3.98
CA TYR A 76 -1.58 -8.79 -3.95
C TYR A 76 -2.43 -9.78 -3.14
N THR A 77 -2.21 -11.08 -3.35
CA THR A 77 -2.94 -12.15 -2.66
C THR A 77 -2.67 -12.14 -1.15
N VAL A 78 -1.40 -11.99 -0.75
CA VAL A 78 -1.01 -11.96 0.66
C VAL A 78 -1.49 -10.68 1.34
N THR A 79 -1.40 -9.53 0.66
CA THR A 79 -1.94 -8.26 1.14
C THR A 79 -3.44 -8.36 1.40
N ALA A 80 -4.22 -8.94 0.47
CA ALA A 80 -5.65 -9.14 0.67
C ALA A 80 -5.94 -9.99 1.91
N ALA A 81 -5.21 -11.10 2.10
CA ALA A 81 -5.35 -11.94 3.28
C ALA A 81 -4.97 -11.19 4.58
N ALA A 82 -3.90 -10.39 4.56
CA ALA A 82 -3.46 -9.62 5.73
C ALA A 82 -4.44 -8.50 6.12
N LEU A 83 -5.15 -7.91 5.15
CA LEU A 83 -6.19 -6.91 5.41
C LEU A 83 -7.47 -7.50 6.01
N GLU A 84 -7.72 -8.80 5.79
CA GLU A 84 -8.85 -9.54 6.37
C GLU A 84 -8.52 -10.22 7.71
N ASP A 85 -7.25 -10.22 8.12
CA ASP A 85 -6.79 -10.94 9.31
C ASP A 85 -7.28 -10.29 10.61
N GLU A 86 -7.87 -11.10 11.51
CA GLU A 86 -8.38 -10.64 12.80
C GLU A 86 -7.28 -10.23 13.79
N GLU A 87 -6.03 -10.64 13.55
CA GLU A 87 -4.85 -10.26 14.36
C GLU A 87 -4.25 -8.91 13.92
N PHE A 88 -4.78 -8.28 12.86
CA PHE A 88 -4.33 -6.98 12.33
C PHE A 88 -2.84 -6.97 11.89
N ASP A 89 -2.40 -8.06 11.25
CA ASP A 89 -1.01 -8.29 10.86
C ASP A 89 -0.56 -7.54 9.58
N PHE A 90 -1.39 -6.67 9.02
CA PHE A 90 -1.03 -5.84 7.87
C PHE A 90 0.16 -4.93 8.17
N HIS A 91 1.16 -4.94 7.28
CA HIS A 91 2.29 -4.03 7.27
C HIS A 91 2.55 -3.50 5.85
N PRO A 92 2.84 -2.20 5.69
CA PRO A 92 3.24 -1.66 4.39
C PRO A 92 4.65 -2.15 4.01
N LEU A 93 4.84 -2.57 2.77
CA LEU A 93 6.15 -2.77 2.16
C LEU A 93 6.93 -1.44 2.09
N LEU A 94 7.88 -1.28 2.99
CA LEU A 94 8.75 -0.11 3.16
C LEU A 94 10.21 -0.59 3.26
N PRO A 95 11.21 0.29 3.03
CA PRO A 95 12.60 -0.01 3.32
C PRO A 95 12.83 -0.33 4.80
N ASP A 96 13.88 -1.08 5.10
CA ASP A 96 14.23 -1.51 6.46
C ASP A 96 14.78 -0.34 7.31
N ASP A 97 14.87 -0.54 8.62
CA ASP A 97 15.34 0.47 9.58
C ASP A 97 16.84 0.83 9.44
N ASP A 98 17.60 0.00 8.74
CA ASP A 98 19.00 0.27 8.37
C ASP A 98 19.14 1.35 7.26
N ASP A 99 18.07 1.68 6.53
CA ASP A 99 18.05 2.76 5.53
C ASP A 99 17.89 4.15 6.15
N ASP A 100 18.41 5.17 5.47
CA ASP A 100 18.34 6.56 5.93
C ASP A 100 16.89 7.02 6.09
N ILE A 101 16.61 7.74 7.17
CA ILE A 101 15.27 8.26 7.49
C ILE A 101 14.66 9.06 6.33
N ALA A 102 15.47 9.77 5.55
CA ALA A 102 15.03 10.48 4.35
C ALA A 102 14.52 9.51 3.27
N GLN A 103 15.23 8.40 3.05
CA GLN A 103 14.82 7.37 2.09
C GLN A 103 13.53 6.67 2.54
N ARG A 104 13.44 6.30 3.83
CA ARG A 104 12.24 5.66 4.38
C ARG A 104 11.03 6.59 4.34
N THR A 105 11.20 7.87 4.65
CA THR A 105 10.14 8.89 4.58
C THR A 105 9.68 9.12 3.13
N ALA A 106 10.62 9.16 2.18
CA ALA A 106 10.29 9.25 0.75
C ALA A 106 9.49 8.01 0.28
N ALA A 107 9.86 6.82 0.75
CA ALA A 107 9.16 5.58 0.46
C ALA A 107 7.75 5.56 1.07
N LEU A 108 7.57 6.07 2.30
CA LEU A 108 6.25 6.25 2.92
C LEU A 108 5.35 7.20 2.11
N ALA A 109 5.90 8.34 1.68
CA ALA A 109 5.17 9.26 0.81
C ALA A 109 4.81 8.61 -0.55
N ALA A 110 5.71 7.81 -1.12
CA ALA A 110 5.46 7.04 -2.33
C ALA A 110 4.37 5.98 -2.12
N TRP A 111 4.38 5.30 -0.98
CA TRP A 111 3.34 4.36 -0.57
C TRP A 111 1.97 5.04 -0.52
N SER A 112 1.87 6.19 0.15
CA SER A 112 0.61 6.94 0.24
C SER A 112 0.11 7.42 -1.13
N ARG A 113 1.01 7.86 -2.03
CA ARG A 113 0.64 8.19 -3.42
C ARG A 113 0.08 6.99 -4.17
N GLY A 114 0.76 5.85 -4.06
CA GLY A 114 0.31 4.58 -4.64
C GLY A 114 -1.10 4.24 -4.16
N PHE A 115 -1.32 4.25 -2.85
CA PHE A 115 -2.62 3.96 -2.24
C PHE A 115 -3.74 4.83 -2.81
N LEU A 116 -3.53 6.14 -2.87
CA LEU A 116 -4.52 7.06 -3.42
C LEU A 116 -4.80 6.78 -4.90
N ALA A 117 -3.77 6.45 -5.69
CA ALA A 117 -3.92 6.12 -7.10
C ALA A 117 -4.72 4.82 -7.29
N GLY A 118 -4.43 3.77 -6.52
CA GLY A 118 -5.17 2.50 -6.57
C GLY A 118 -6.62 2.66 -6.13
N PHE A 119 -6.84 3.40 -5.04
CA PHE A 119 -8.19 3.71 -4.57
C PHE A 119 -8.99 4.50 -5.60
N ALA A 120 -8.36 5.51 -6.21
CA ALA A 120 -8.97 6.30 -7.28
C ALA A 120 -9.23 5.47 -8.54
N HIS A 121 -8.39 4.49 -8.88
CA HIS A 121 -8.60 3.60 -10.04
C HIS A 121 -9.93 2.86 -9.95
N ILE A 122 -10.30 2.37 -8.77
CA ILE A 122 -11.56 1.64 -8.55
C ILE A 122 -12.76 2.58 -8.43
N THR A 123 -12.59 3.73 -7.78
CA THR A 123 -13.69 4.66 -7.50
C THR A 123 -13.95 5.66 -8.64
N ALA A 124 -13.00 5.86 -9.56
CA ALA A 124 -13.18 6.71 -10.73
C ALA A 124 -14.17 6.09 -11.71
N GLY A 125 -15.27 6.81 -11.97
CA GLY A 125 -16.28 6.39 -12.96
C GLY A 125 -17.46 5.62 -12.38
N VAL A 126 -17.52 5.42 -11.06
CA VAL A 126 -18.75 4.93 -10.43
C VAL A 126 -19.75 6.09 -10.34
N GLU A 127 -20.78 6.11 -11.21
CA GLU A 127 -21.88 7.10 -11.18
C GLU A 127 -22.63 7.09 -9.84
N VAL A 128 -22.51 5.99 -9.10
CA VAL A 128 -22.99 5.80 -7.73
C VAL A 128 -21.76 5.58 -6.87
N VAL A 129 -21.18 6.64 -6.30
CA VAL A 129 -20.18 6.57 -5.22
C VAL A 129 -20.52 5.35 -4.35
N PRO A 130 -19.62 4.35 -4.17
CA PRO A 130 -19.90 3.25 -3.25
C PRO A 130 -20.32 3.90 -1.94
N ALA A 131 -21.56 3.63 -1.54
CA ALA A 131 -22.39 4.53 -0.76
C ALA A 131 -21.57 5.22 0.33
N THR A 132 -21.28 6.51 0.11
CA THR A 132 -20.56 7.41 1.01
C THR A 132 -19.50 6.72 1.86
N LEU A 133 -18.29 6.60 1.31
CA LEU A 133 -17.07 6.47 2.11
C LEU A 133 -17.23 7.27 3.41
N SER A 134 -17.03 6.64 4.57
CA SER A 134 -17.32 7.29 5.85
C SER A 134 -16.56 8.61 6.00
N GLU A 135 -17.03 9.47 6.89
CA GLU A 135 -16.31 10.72 7.21
C GLU A 135 -14.87 10.39 7.65
N ASP A 136 -14.70 9.34 8.45
CA ASP A 136 -13.41 8.83 8.93
C ASP A 136 -12.51 8.38 7.76
N SER A 137 -13.00 7.54 6.85
CA SER A 137 -12.24 7.14 5.66
C SER A 137 -11.89 8.35 4.77
N SER A 138 -12.76 9.35 4.72
CA SER A 138 -12.54 10.56 3.91
C SER A 138 -11.46 11.45 4.51
N GLU A 139 -11.32 11.45 5.83
CA GLU A 139 -10.21 12.10 6.54
C GLU A 139 -8.91 11.34 6.34
N ILE A 140 -8.92 10.01 6.46
CA ILE A 140 -7.74 9.16 6.19
C ILE A 140 -7.18 9.41 4.78
N LEU A 141 -8.04 9.48 3.75
CA LEU A 141 -7.60 9.77 2.39
C LEU A 141 -6.96 11.17 2.25
N LYS A 142 -7.42 12.17 3.02
CA LYS A 142 -6.80 13.50 3.04
C LYS A 142 -5.45 13.47 3.77
N ASP A 143 -5.35 12.73 4.87
CA ASP A 143 -4.10 12.56 5.60
C ASP A 143 -3.05 11.86 4.73
N PHE A 144 -3.43 10.81 4.00
CA PHE A 144 -2.54 10.17 3.04
C PHE A 144 -2.14 11.12 1.92
N ALA A 145 -3.03 12.01 1.48
CA ALA A 145 -2.69 13.03 0.50
C ALA A 145 -1.71 14.07 1.06
N ALA A 146 -1.76 14.36 2.37
CA ALA A 146 -0.79 15.20 3.05
C ALA A 146 0.58 14.50 3.17
N ILE A 147 0.61 13.23 3.60
CA ILE A 147 1.83 12.41 3.68
C ILE A 147 2.48 12.27 2.30
N ALA A 148 1.69 12.01 1.26
CA ALA A 148 2.14 11.91 -0.13
C ALA A 148 2.83 13.18 -0.65
N GLN A 149 2.44 14.35 -0.12
CA GLN A 149 2.95 15.67 -0.47
C GLN A 149 4.06 16.16 0.46
N ALA A 150 4.27 15.51 1.60
CA ALA A 150 5.38 15.81 2.49
C ALA A 150 6.66 15.59 1.68
N ALA A 151 7.26 16.69 1.24
CA ALA A 151 8.61 16.65 0.71
C ALA A 151 9.51 16.28 1.88
N VAL A 152 10.42 15.34 1.65
CA VAL A 152 11.58 15.19 2.53
C VAL A 152 12.39 16.45 2.31
N ASP A 153 12.18 17.46 3.15
CA ASP A 153 12.94 18.69 3.07
C ASP A 153 14.34 18.35 3.58
N GLU A 154 15.28 18.11 2.65
CA GLU A 154 16.69 17.81 2.95
C GLU A 154 17.37 18.93 3.78
N ASP A 155 16.72 20.09 3.89
CA ASP A 155 17.16 21.26 4.65
C ASP A 155 16.65 21.29 6.10
N GLU A 156 15.81 20.33 6.52
CA GLU A 156 15.34 20.26 7.91
C GLU A 156 16.39 19.60 8.80
N THR A 157 17.05 20.44 9.60
CA THR A 157 17.87 20.03 10.76
C THR A 157 16.97 19.52 11.89
N GLU A 158 16.04 18.61 11.60
CA GLU A 158 15.33 17.91 12.65
C GLU A 158 16.31 17.03 13.42
N ASP A 159 16.01 16.84 14.70
CA ASP A 159 16.74 15.91 15.54
C ASP A 159 16.45 14.52 15.00
N GLU A 160 17.46 13.80 14.51
CA GLU A 160 17.32 12.50 13.85
C GLU A 160 16.47 11.52 14.69
N ASP A 161 16.68 11.51 16.01
CA ASP A 161 15.89 10.70 16.96
C ASP A 161 14.40 11.06 16.93
N LYS A 162 14.04 12.35 16.75
CA LYS A 162 12.65 12.78 16.64
C LYS A 162 12.03 12.45 15.28
N ALA A 163 12.82 12.50 14.21
CA ALA A 163 12.36 12.10 12.89
C ALA A 163 12.06 10.59 12.86
N GLU A 164 12.91 9.79 13.50
CA GLU A 164 12.69 8.35 13.72
C GLU A 164 11.40 8.06 14.49
N ASP A 165 11.19 8.70 15.65
CA ASP A 165 9.96 8.55 16.43
C ASP A 165 8.72 8.94 15.62
N SER A 166 8.78 10.08 14.92
CA SER A 166 7.67 10.58 14.08
C SER A 166 7.35 9.64 12.93
N TYR A 167 8.38 9.07 12.30
CA TYR A 167 8.22 8.09 11.23
C TYR A 167 7.51 6.82 11.73
N MET A 168 7.93 6.27 12.87
CA MET A 168 7.28 5.09 13.44
C MET A 168 5.81 5.34 13.77
N GLU A 169 5.49 6.52 14.33
CA GLU A 169 4.10 6.93 14.57
C GLU A 169 3.28 7.01 13.28
N LEU A 170 3.85 7.57 12.21
CA LEU A 170 3.18 7.65 10.91
C LEU A 170 2.97 6.29 10.26
N VAL A 171 3.94 5.39 10.34
CA VAL A 171 3.80 4.01 9.83
C VAL A 171 2.69 3.27 10.59
N GLU A 172 2.64 3.38 11.92
CA GLU A 172 1.61 2.73 12.71
C GLU A 172 0.21 3.33 12.45
N TYR A 173 0.12 4.66 12.35
CA TYR A 173 -1.11 5.34 11.93
C TYR A 173 -1.58 4.79 10.57
N LEU A 174 -0.67 4.72 9.59
CA LEU A 174 -0.97 4.24 8.25
C LEU A 174 -1.51 2.80 8.27
N ARG A 175 -0.90 1.90 9.05
CA ARG A 175 -1.35 0.50 9.17
C ARG A 175 -2.81 0.41 9.57
N PHE A 176 -3.20 1.07 10.66
CA PHE A 176 -4.59 1.06 11.12
C PHE A 176 -5.53 1.84 10.20
N ALA A 177 -5.06 2.93 9.61
CA ALA A 177 -5.85 3.72 8.67
C ALA A 177 -6.25 2.88 7.43
N VAL A 178 -5.33 2.08 6.89
CA VAL A 178 -5.61 1.17 5.76
C VAL A 178 -6.64 0.12 6.14
N LEU A 179 -6.48 -0.53 7.31
CA LEU A 179 -7.43 -1.52 7.81
C LEU A 179 -8.83 -0.92 7.97
N ASN A 180 -8.92 0.31 8.50
CA ASN A 180 -10.19 1.01 8.65
C ASN A 180 -10.87 1.29 7.30
N VAL A 181 -10.12 1.82 6.32
CA VAL A 181 -10.67 2.09 4.98
C VAL A 181 -11.10 0.79 4.29
N TYR A 182 -10.32 -0.28 4.41
CA TYR A 182 -10.67 -1.59 3.86
C TYR A 182 -11.96 -2.15 4.46
N MET A 183 -12.09 -2.13 5.79
CA MET A 183 -13.30 -2.58 6.48
C MET A 183 -14.53 -1.74 6.12
N ASP A 184 -14.37 -0.43 5.97
CA ASP A 184 -15.45 0.49 5.57
C ASP A 184 -15.97 0.17 4.15
N ALA A 185 -15.06 -0.12 3.21
CA ALA A 185 -15.44 -0.50 1.85
C ALA A 185 -16.18 -1.85 1.76
N GLY A 186 -15.88 -2.79 2.67
CA GLY A 186 -16.57 -4.08 2.80
C GLY A 186 -17.88 -4.04 3.59
N ALA A 187 -18.15 -2.95 4.32
CA ALA A 187 -19.33 -2.84 5.16
C ALA A 187 -20.62 -2.67 4.33
N PRO A 188 -21.71 -3.39 4.66
CA PRO A 188 -22.99 -3.15 4.01
C PRO A 188 -23.48 -1.74 4.33
N VAL A 189 -23.95 -1.02 3.31
CA VAL A 189 -24.52 0.33 3.43
C VAL A 189 -25.59 0.34 4.53
N GLN A 190 -25.33 1.05 5.62
CA GLN A 190 -26.33 1.22 6.68
C GLN A 190 -27.34 2.28 6.22
N ASP A 191 -28.51 1.84 5.76
CA ASP A 191 -29.65 2.73 5.51
C ASP A 191 -30.07 3.39 6.84
N HIS A 192 -29.90 4.71 6.93
CA HIS A 192 -30.46 5.56 7.99
C HIS A 192 -31.85 6.09 7.62
#